data_AF-A0A2K1JTT3-F1
#
_entry.id   AF-A0A2K1JTT3-F1
#
_cell.length_a   1.000
_cell.length_b   1.000
_cell.length_c   1.000
_cell.angle_alpha   90.00
_cell.angle_beta   90.00
_cell.angle_gamma   90.00
#
_symmetry.space_group_name_H-M   'P 1'
#
loop_
_entity.id
_entity.type
_entity.pdbx_description
1 polymer ?
#
loop_
_entity_poly.entity_id
_entity_poly.type
_entity_poly.pdbx_seq_one_letter_code
_entity_poly.pdbx_strand_id
1 'polypeptide(L)'
;MTVKGSFGYLDPEYFRRQQVTQKSDVYSFGIVLMEMLCAINPELPHELINLGEWTMKYKEAGKLDQIVDGKIRLQISPDTLN
;
A
#
# COMPACT_ATOMS: atom_id res chain seq x y z
N MET A 1 -23.79 11.78 4.75
CA MET A 1 -22.77 11.80 3.68
C MET A 1 -22.05 10.46 3.74
N THR A 2 -22.09 9.69 2.67
CA THR A 2 -21.53 8.34 2.65
C THR A 2 -20.07 8.42 2.21
N VAL A 3 -19.14 7.99 3.07
CA VAL A 3 -17.77 7.70 2.63
C VAL A 3 -17.89 6.58 1.59
N LYS A 4 -17.55 6.88 0.34
CA LYS A 4 -17.55 5.89 -0.75
C LYS A 4 -16.11 5.50 -1.02
N GLY A 5 -15.79 4.21 -0.86
CA GLY A 5 -14.51 3.63 -1.22
C GLY A 5 -14.31 2.28 -0.56
N SER A 6 -13.33 1.53 -1.05
CA SER A 6 -13.01 0.20 -0.54
C SER A 6 -12.16 0.33 0.73
N PHE A 7 -12.61 -0.31 1.83
CA PHE A 7 -11.85 -0.39 3.07
C PHE A 7 -10.45 -0.97 2.77
N GLY A 8 -9.40 -0.34 3.31
CA GLY A 8 -7.99 -0.68 3.06
C GLY A 8 -7.25 0.24 2.06
N TYR A 9 -7.96 0.91 1.15
CA TYR A 9 -7.37 1.81 0.14
C TYR A 9 -7.63 3.30 0.41
N LEU A 10 -8.40 3.60 1.45
CA LEU A 10 -8.80 4.96 1.79
C LEU A 10 -7.64 5.71 2.45
N ASP A 11 -7.36 6.90 1.92
CA ASP A 11 -6.46 7.85 2.57
C ASP A 11 -7.00 8.20 3.98
N PRO A 12 -6.18 8.04 5.04
CA PRO A 12 -6.55 8.44 6.40
C PRO A 12 -7.03 9.90 6.50
N GLU A 13 -6.47 10.81 5.71
CA GLU A 13 -6.90 12.21 5.65
C GLU A 13 -8.22 12.36 4.88
N TYR A 14 -8.49 11.52 3.88
CA TYR A 14 -9.81 11.44 3.22
C TYR A 14 -10.88 10.98 4.22
N PHE A 15 -10.59 9.97 5.02
CA PHE A 15 -11.51 9.49 6.06
C PHE A 15 -11.83 10.59 7.08
N ARG A 16 -10.82 11.39 7.45
CA ARG A 16 -10.96 12.48 8.44
C ARG A 16 -11.67 13.71 7.89
N ARG A 17 -11.41 14.10 6.63
CA ARG A 17 -11.90 15.34 6.02
C ARG A 17 -13.12 15.15 5.12
N GLN A 18 -13.46 13.92 4.76
CA GLN A 18 -14.51 13.55 3.80
C GLN A 18 -14.37 14.24 2.42
N GLN A 19 -13.15 14.65 2.04
CA GLN A 19 -12.87 15.36 0.79
C GLN A 19 -11.98 14.54 -0.13
N VAL A 20 -12.53 14.04 -1.24
CA VAL A 20 -11.73 13.36 -2.27
C VAL A 20 -10.82 14.40 -2.89
N THR A 21 -9.53 14.11 -2.96
CA THR A 21 -8.54 14.96 -3.61
C THR A 21 -7.68 14.11 -4.54
N GLN A 22 -6.92 14.74 -5.45
CA GLN A 22 -5.91 13.99 -6.21
C GLN A 22 -4.92 13.24 -5.30
N LYS A 23 -4.71 13.71 -4.05
CA LYS A 23 -3.85 13.03 -3.09
C LYS A 23 -4.45 11.73 -2.57
N SER A 24 -5.78 11.65 -2.40
CA SER A 24 -6.43 10.41 -2.00
C SER A 24 -6.38 9.36 -3.11
N ASP A 25 -6.47 9.79 -4.38
CA ASP A 25 -6.29 8.88 -5.53
C ASP A 25 -4.84 8.36 -5.59
N VAL A 26 -3.85 9.24 -5.42
CA VAL A 26 -2.42 8.85 -5.36
C VAL A 26 -2.15 7.88 -4.22
N TYR A 27 -2.76 8.08 -3.04
CA TYR A 27 -2.63 7.16 -1.91
C TYR A 27 -3.17 5.77 -2.28
N SER A 28 -4.39 5.70 -2.79
CA SER A 28 -5.02 4.42 -3.17
C SER A 28 -4.22 3.68 -4.25
N PHE A 29 -3.65 4.42 -5.22
CA PHE A 29 -2.75 3.86 -6.23
C PHE A 29 -1.46 3.30 -5.61
N GLY A 30 -0.89 3.97 -4.60
CA GLY A 30 0.27 3.48 -3.86
C GLY A 30 0.01 2.15 -3.15
N ILE A 31 -1.19 1.95 -2.60
CA ILE A 31 -1.58 0.67 -1.99
C ILE A 31 -1.65 -0.43 -3.06
N VAL A 32 -2.27 -0.17 -4.21
CA VAL A 32 -2.36 -1.13 -5.32
C VAL A 32 -0.97 -1.52 -5.84
N LEU A 33 -0.05 -0.55 -5.96
CA LEU A 33 1.34 -0.82 -6.33
C LEU A 33 2.02 -1.75 -5.31
N MET A 34 1.81 -1.53 -4.02
CA MET A 34 2.38 -2.39 -2.98
C MET A 34 1.80 -3.79 -2.99
N GLU A 35 0.51 -3.96 -3.25
CA GLU A 35 -0.11 -5.29 -3.42
C GLU A 35 0.54 -6.05 -4.57
N MET A 36 0.74 -5.37 -5.71
CA MET A 36 1.39 -5.94 -6.88
C MET A 36 2.84 -6.33 -6.59
N LEU A 37 3.60 -5.45 -5.92
CA LEU A 37 5.01 -5.68 -5.57
C LEU A 37 5.19 -6.80 -4.56
N CYS A 38 4.29 -6.92 -3.58
CA CYS A 38 4.39 -7.92 -2.52
C CYS A 38 3.67 -9.24 -2.88
N ALA A 39 3.04 -9.32 -4.06
CA ALA A 39 2.14 -10.41 -4.46
C ALA A 39 1.12 -10.77 -3.36
N ILE A 40 0.64 -9.76 -2.65
CA ILE A 40 -0.36 -9.95 -1.58
C ILE A 40 -1.67 -10.34 -2.25
N ASN A 41 -2.18 -11.51 -1.89
CA ASN A 41 -3.43 -12.01 -2.45
C ASN A 41 -4.56 -11.04 -2.10
N PRO A 42 -5.30 -10.47 -3.08
CA PRO A 42 -6.42 -9.58 -2.82
C PRO A 42 -7.57 -10.20 -2.01
N GLU A 43 -7.56 -11.53 -1.83
CA GLU A 43 -8.50 -12.26 -0.99
C GLU A 43 -8.08 -12.33 0.49
N LEU A 44 -6.86 -11.92 0.85
CA LEU A 44 -6.48 -11.74 2.25
C LEU A 44 -7.35 -10.62 2.85
N PRO A 45 -7.79 -10.74 4.12
CA PRO A 45 -8.67 -9.76 4.74
C PRO A 45 -7.96 -8.40 4.92
N HIS A 46 -7.96 -7.60 3.85
CA HIS A 46 -7.43 -6.24 3.76
C HIS A 46 -8.11 -5.27 4.73
N GLU A 47 -9.30 -5.62 5.23
CA GLU A 47 -10.05 -4.79 6.18
C GLU A 47 -9.36 -4.67 7.56
N LEU A 48 -8.46 -5.59 7.92
CA LEU A 48 -7.81 -5.62 9.24
C LEU A 48 -6.34 -5.16 9.22
N ILE A 49 -5.71 -5.11 8.04
CA ILE A 49 -4.31 -4.74 7.90
C ILE A 49 -4.23 -3.47 7.06
N ASN A 50 -3.88 -2.35 7.71
CA ASN A 50 -3.53 -1.14 6.98
C ASN A 50 -2.21 -1.40 6.22
N LEU A 51 -2.32 -1.81 4.95
CA LEU A 51 -1.19 -2.11 4.07
C LEU A 51 -0.19 -0.94 3.98
N GLY A 52 -0.69 0.29 4.03
CA GLY A 52 0.14 1.49 4.07
C GLY A 52 0.99 1.54 5.33
N GLU A 53 0.38 1.39 6.51
CA GLU A 53 1.09 1.39 7.79
C GLU A 53 2.05 0.19 7.91
N TRP A 54 1.61 -0.99 7.48
CA TRP A 54 2.44 -2.19 7.47
C TRP A 54 3.67 -2.01 6.57
N THR A 55 3.47 -1.55 5.33
CA THR A 55 4.58 -1.26 4.40
C THR A 55 5.55 -0.23 4.98
N MET A 56 5.02 0.84 5.59
CA MET A 56 5.84 1.87 6.21
C MET A 56 6.71 1.32 7.34
N LYS A 57 6.22 0.38 8.15
CA LYS A 57 7.04 -0.30 9.18
C LYS A 57 8.24 -1.03 8.59
N TYR A 58 8.06 -1.72 7.46
CA TYR A 58 9.17 -2.42 6.79
C TYR A 58 10.12 -1.45 6.09
N LYS A 59 9.59 -0.35 5.53
CA LYS A 59 10.40 0.73 4.95
C LYS A 59 11.29 1.38 6.01
N GLU A 60 10.72 1.79 7.14
CA GLU A 60 11.44 2.40 8.26
C GLU A 60 12.46 1.44 8.88
N ALA A 61 12.18 0.14 8.87
CA ALA A 61 13.12 -0.89 9.30
C ALA A 61 14.23 -1.21 8.27
N GLY A 62 14.19 -0.63 7.06
CA GLY A 62 15.12 -0.95 5.97
C GLY A 62 14.99 -2.38 5.44
N LYS A 63 13.80 -2.96 5.55
CA LYS A 63 13.50 -4.37 5.23
C LYS A 63 12.43 -4.52 4.14
N LEU A 64 12.30 -3.51 3.27
CA LEU A 64 11.30 -3.51 2.21
C LEU A 64 11.51 -4.68 1.24
N ASP A 65 12.76 -5.09 1.03
CA ASP A 65 13.14 -6.24 0.21
C ASP A 65 12.57 -7.59 0.71
N GLN A 66 12.21 -7.68 1.99
CA GLN A 66 11.69 -8.90 2.61
C GLN A 66 10.20 -9.12 2.31
N ILE A 67 9.48 -8.05 1.97
CA ILE A 67 8.04 -8.10 1.68
C ILE A 67 7.75 -8.10 0.18
N VAL A 68 8.70 -7.71 -0.66
CA VAL A 68 8.59 -7.78 -2.12
C VAL A 68 8.62 -9.24 -2.58
N ASP A 69 7.73 -9.59 -3.50
CA ASP A 69 7.62 -10.91 -4.10
C ASP A 69 8.95 -11.35 -4.71
N GLY A 70 9.35 -12.60 -4.46
CA GLY A 70 10.63 -13.12 -4.89
C GLY A 70 10.83 -13.10 -6.42
N LYS A 71 9.76 -13.24 -7.23
CA LYS A 71 9.86 -13.19 -8.70
C LYS A 71 10.05 -11.77 -9.21
N ILE A 72 9.47 -10.79 -8.52
CA ILE A 72 9.63 -9.36 -8.80
C ILE A 72 11.00 -8.89 -8.30
N ARG A 73 11.42 -9.31 -7.11
CA ARG A 73 12.72 -9.00 -6.51
C ARG A 73 13.90 -9.35 -7.42
N LEU A 74 13.79 -10.46 -8.16
CA LEU A 74 14.83 -10.89 -9.12
C LEU A 74 14.89 -10.02 -10.39
N GLN A 75 13.89 -9.17 -10.63
CA GLN A 75 13.80 -8.28 -11.79
C GLN A 75 14.08 -6.82 -11.45
N ILE A 76 14.09 -6.47 -10.16
CA ILE A 76 14.37 -5.11 -9.68
C ILE A 76 15.89 -4.98 -9.45
N SER A 77 16.47 -3.91 -9.96
CA SER A 77 17.87 -3.56 -9.67
C SER A 77 18.07 -3.31 -8.17
N PRO A 78 19.14 -3.81 -7.54
CA PRO A 78 19.38 -3.66 -6.10
C PRO A 78 19.34 -2.22 -5.60
N ASP A 79 19.69 -1.26 -6.47
CA ASP A 79 19.80 0.16 -6.14
C ASP A 79 18.45 0.90 -6.09
N THR A 80 17.35 0.27 -6.49
CA THR A 80 16.02 0.92 -6.61
C THR A 80 15.22 0.91 -5.30
N LEU A 81 15.62 0.11 -4.31
CA LEU A 81 14.91 -0.09 -3.04
C LEU A 81 15.58 0.62 -1.85
N ASN A 82 16.66 1.38 -2.10
CA ASN A 82 17.43 2.13 -1.09
C ASN A 82 16.85 3.53 -0.83
#